data_AF-A0A3G8H9Y1-F1
#
_entry.id   AF-A0A3G8H9Y1-F1
#
_cell.length_a   1.000
_cell.length_b   1.000
_cell.length_c   1.000
_cell.angle_alpha   90.00
_cell.angle_beta   90.00
_cell.angle_gamma   90.00
#
_symmetry.space_group_name_H-M   'P 1'
#
loop_
_entity.id
_entity.type
_entity.pdbx_description
1 polymer ?
#
loop_
_entity_poly.entity_id
_entity_poly.type
_entity_poly.pdbx_seq_one_letter_code
_entity_poly.pdbx_strand_id
1 'polypeptide(L)'
;MPAMQLALFPHHTRVEFDTAALALVVLACSGKKAAVRSPALQLYQGVMYQTYRTHTPCSGATPAMVILSAKYGFVSPDDTLDPYDLKMTSARADEFLARLHQSVVQVAWPRLASRVLLGGGQTYRRVMRAAIKLVGAERLPIEDVGGGIRNQRSQLARFLAGMAPQFVEQIGSHPNGNPVFRRYGPFEVGAEVELQYRAIPGSTTTPAHVLSLFPGPMGPTAEVEIACDVKGRMRGSTRWVSVTDLGLPS
;
A
#
# COMPACT_ATOMS: atom_id res chain seq x y z
N MET A 1 -18.32 -34.95 -5.91
CA MET A 1 -16.96 -35.04 -5.36
C MET A 1 -16.07 -34.05 -6.12
N PRO A 2 -15.87 -32.80 -5.68
CA PRO A 2 -14.92 -31.91 -6.36
C PRO A 2 -13.51 -32.12 -5.81
N ALA A 3 -12.56 -32.18 -6.74
CA ALA A 3 -11.15 -32.46 -6.53
C ALA A 3 -10.48 -31.44 -5.60
N MET A 4 -9.82 -31.96 -4.58
CA MET A 4 -8.93 -31.21 -3.70
C MET A 4 -7.59 -31.02 -4.41
N GLN A 5 -7.44 -29.87 -5.07
CA GLN A 5 -6.19 -29.48 -5.70
C GLN A 5 -5.23 -29.00 -4.58
N LEU A 6 -4.36 -29.91 -4.13
CA LEU A 6 -3.26 -29.62 -3.22
C LEU A 6 -2.29 -28.65 -3.90
N ALA A 7 -2.35 -27.38 -3.53
CA ALA A 7 -1.35 -26.40 -3.91
C ALA A 7 -0.03 -26.73 -3.19
N LEU A 8 0.96 -27.21 -3.96
CA LEU A 8 2.33 -27.56 -3.56
C LEU A 8 3.21 -26.33 -3.28
N PHE A 9 2.67 -25.28 -2.65
CA PHE A 9 3.46 -24.14 -2.20
C PHE A 9 3.58 -24.18 -0.68
N PRO A 10 4.80 -24.09 -0.10
CA PRO A 10 4.91 -23.85 1.33
C PRO A 10 4.23 -22.52 1.63
N HIS A 11 3.03 -22.56 2.20
CA HIS A 11 2.41 -21.36 2.76
C HIS A 11 3.36 -20.85 3.84
N HIS A 12 3.95 -19.68 3.60
CA HIS A 12 4.73 -19.01 4.61
C HIS A 12 3.81 -18.75 5.80
N THR A 13 4.08 -19.50 6.86
CA THR A 13 3.34 -19.48 8.13
C THR A 13 4.09 -18.71 9.20
N ARG A 14 5.24 -18.13 8.84
CA ARG A 14 6.05 -17.26 9.68
C ARG A 14 6.36 -15.95 8.97
N VAL A 15 6.30 -14.87 9.74
CA VAL A 15 6.67 -13.50 9.36
C VAL A 15 7.86 -13.10 10.22
N GLU A 16 9.03 -13.01 9.60
CA GLU A 16 10.26 -12.54 10.24
C GLU A 16 10.27 -11.00 10.30
N PHE A 17 10.94 -10.47 11.32
CA PHE A 17 11.10 -9.03 11.49
C PHE A 17 12.36 -8.56 10.77
N ASP A 18 12.20 -7.60 9.87
CA ASP A 18 13.28 -6.91 9.18
C ASP A 18 12.91 -5.43 9.02
N THR A 19 13.74 -4.55 9.57
CA THR A 19 13.54 -3.10 9.51
C THR A 19 13.55 -2.54 8.09
N ALA A 20 14.21 -3.22 7.14
CA ALA A 20 14.28 -2.83 5.73
C ALA A 20 13.11 -3.38 4.89
N ALA A 21 12.32 -4.31 5.44
CA ALA A 21 11.19 -4.90 4.73
C ALA A 21 9.98 -3.95 4.66
N LEU A 22 9.05 -4.28 3.76
CA LEU A 22 7.78 -3.57 3.66
C LEU A 22 6.94 -3.78 4.92
N ALA A 23 6.06 -2.83 5.21
CA ALA A 23 5.10 -3.03 6.30
C ALA A 23 4.01 -4.02 5.89
N LEU A 24 3.39 -4.65 6.87
CA LEU A 24 2.22 -5.50 6.71
C LEU A 24 0.97 -4.78 7.21
N VAL A 25 -0.08 -4.75 6.41
CA VAL A 25 -1.41 -4.28 6.81
C VAL A 25 -2.37 -5.47 6.86
N VAL A 26 -2.98 -5.69 8.03
CA VAL A 26 -4.06 -6.66 8.21
C VAL A 26 -5.39 -5.91 8.34
N LEU A 27 -6.24 -5.98 7.31
CA LEU A 27 -7.52 -5.26 7.29
C LEU A 27 -8.72 -6.18 7.56
N ALA A 28 -9.70 -5.67 8.28
CA ALA A 28 -11.00 -6.31 8.42
C ALA A 28 -11.77 -6.25 7.10
N CYS A 29 -12.63 -7.23 6.84
CA CYS A 29 -13.55 -7.14 5.71
C CYS A 29 -14.52 -5.96 5.84
N SER A 30 -15.01 -5.48 4.71
CA SER A 30 -15.97 -4.37 4.63
C SER A 30 -17.41 -4.87 4.60
N GLY A 31 -18.32 -4.15 5.26
CA GLY A 31 -19.76 -4.34 5.08
C GLY A 31 -20.19 -4.06 3.63
N LYS A 32 -19.69 -2.96 3.04
CA LYS A 32 -19.90 -2.62 1.63
C LYS A 32 -19.02 -3.48 0.73
N LYS A 33 -19.63 -4.23 -0.18
CA LYS A 33 -18.96 -5.14 -1.12
C LYS A 33 -19.45 -4.91 -2.55
N ALA A 34 -18.63 -5.28 -3.54
CA ALA A 34 -19.07 -5.37 -4.93
C ALA A 34 -20.21 -6.39 -5.09
N ALA A 35 -21.04 -6.22 -6.11
CA ALA A 35 -22.20 -7.08 -6.36
C ALA A 35 -21.83 -8.44 -7.01
N VAL A 36 -20.61 -8.55 -7.54
CA VAL A 36 -20.13 -9.71 -8.29
C VAL A 36 -18.90 -10.30 -7.63
N ARG A 37 -18.63 -11.56 -7.96
CA ARG A 37 -17.39 -12.26 -7.58
C ARG A 37 -16.18 -11.46 -8.06
N SER A 38 -15.22 -11.21 -7.18
CA SER A 38 -14.05 -10.36 -7.48
C SER A 38 -12.89 -10.67 -6.51
N PRO A 39 -11.65 -10.26 -6.85
CA PRO A 39 -10.52 -10.28 -5.90
C PRO A 39 -10.88 -9.55 -4.61
N ALA A 40 -10.42 -10.03 -3.45
CA ALA A 40 -10.80 -9.52 -2.14
C ALA A 40 -10.58 -8.00 -2.00
N LEU A 41 -9.45 -7.49 -2.50
CA LEU A 41 -9.13 -6.06 -2.50
C LEU A 41 -10.09 -5.24 -3.38
N GLN A 42 -10.67 -5.82 -4.43
CA GLN A 42 -11.66 -5.16 -5.28
C GLN A 42 -13.09 -5.34 -4.74
N LEU A 43 -13.37 -6.50 -4.14
CA LEU A 43 -14.65 -6.83 -3.54
C LEU A 43 -14.99 -5.86 -2.41
N TYR A 44 -14.05 -5.58 -1.50
CA TYR A 44 -14.33 -4.72 -0.34
C TYR A 44 -14.24 -3.22 -0.69
N GLN A 45 -15.37 -2.51 -0.56
CA GLN A 45 -15.49 -1.11 -1.00
C GLN A 45 -15.63 -0.08 0.13
N GLY A 46 -15.42 -0.51 1.38
CA GLY A 46 -15.56 0.34 2.56
C GLY A 46 -14.52 1.46 2.64
N VAL A 47 -14.77 2.45 3.50
CA VAL A 47 -13.93 3.65 3.63
C VAL A 47 -12.47 3.37 4.02
N MET A 48 -12.20 2.27 4.72
CA MET A 48 -10.82 1.84 5.01
C MET A 48 -10.09 1.39 3.74
N TYR A 49 -10.76 0.65 2.85
CA TYR A 49 -10.22 0.23 1.56
C TYR A 49 -10.06 1.39 0.59
N GLN A 50 -10.97 2.38 0.62
CA GLN A 50 -10.77 3.64 -0.11
C GLN A 50 -9.52 4.36 0.38
N THR A 51 -9.37 4.51 1.70
CA THR A 51 -8.20 5.15 2.31
C THR A 51 -6.91 4.41 1.92
N TYR A 52 -6.92 3.08 1.97
CA TYR A 52 -5.80 2.25 1.51
C TYR A 52 -5.41 2.55 0.07
N ARG A 53 -6.37 2.49 -0.88
CA ARG A 53 -6.10 2.75 -2.30
C ARG A 53 -5.61 4.18 -2.54
N THR A 54 -6.16 5.17 -1.85
CA THR A 54 -5.74 6.57 -1.98
C THR A 54 -4.28 6.79 -1.55
N HIS A 55 -3.81 6.05 -0.54
CA HIS A 55 -2.47 6.24 0.03
C HIS A 55 -1.46 5.16 -0.39
N THR A 56 -1.82 4.31 -1.35
CA THR A 56 -0.96 3.26 -1.89
C THR A 56 -0.88 3.44 -3.41
N PRO A 57 0.09 4.22 -3.92
CA PRO A 57 0.24 4.44 -5.35
C PRO A 57 0.77 3.18 -6.06
N CYS A 58 0.36 2.96 -7.31
CA CYS A 58 0.73 1.78 -8.11
C CYS A 58 2.24 1.64 -8.38
N SER A 59 3.04 2.70 -8.18
CA SER A 59 4.49 2.72 -8.44
C SER A 59 5.34 2.88 -7.18
N GLY A 60 4.74 2.72 -6.00
CA GLY A 60 5.44 2.79 -4.73
C GLY A 60 5.63 1.42 -4.08
N ALA A 61 6.40 1.43 -2.99
CA ALA A 61 6.53 0.32 -2.06
C ALA A 61 5.15 0.02 -1.43
N THR A 62 4.41 -0.91 -2.02
CA THR A 62 3.07 -1.31 -1.56
C THR A 62 3.22 -2.24 -0.35
N PRO A 63 2.58 -1.95 0.80
CA PRO A 63 2.66 -2.85 1.94
C PRO A 63 2.15 -4.24 1.57
N ALA A 64 2.70 -5.26 2.21
CA ALA A 64 2.07 -6.57 2.21
C ALA A 64 0.67 -6.45 2.83
N MET A 65 -0.31 -7.17 2.27
CA MET A 65 -1.69 -7.12 2.75
C MET A 65 -2.22 -8.51 3.04
N VAL A 66 -2.91 -8.64 4.17
CA VAL A 66 -3.77 -9.78 4.49
C VAL A 66 -5.14 -9.23 4.92
N ILE A 67 -6.23 -9.89 4.53
CA ILE A 67 -7.57 -9.47 4.90
C ILE A 67 -8.21 -10.53 5.79
N LEU A 68 -8.82 -10.12 6.92
CA LEU A 68 -9.64 -10.99 7.75
C LEU A 68 -11.11 -10.88 7.33
N SER A 69 -11.59 -11.90 6.62
CA SER A 69 -12.99 -12.11 6.24
C SER A 69 -13.77 -12.83 7.32
N ALA A 70 -14.96 -12.31 7.68
CA ALA A 70 -15.88 -13.00 8.58
C ALA A 70 -16.37 -14.35 8.02
N LYS A 71 -16.42 -14.51 6.68
CA LYS A 71 -16.84 -15.76 6.03
C LYS A 71 -15.66 -16.67 5.72
N TYR A 72 -14.61 -16.12 5.12
CA TYR A 72 -13.52 -16.89 4.53
C TYR A 72 -12.25 -16.97 5.39
N GLY A 73 -12.18 -16.31 6.55
CA GLY A 73 -10.97 -16.27 7.36
C GLY A 73 -9.91 -15.32 6.80
N PHE A 74 -8.63 -15.66 6.98
CA PHE A 74 -7.55 -14.86 6.40
C PHE A 74 -7.43 -15.14 4.91
N VAL A 75 -7.41 -14.09 4.10
CA VAL A 75 -7.36 -14.17 2.63
C VAL A 75 -6.34 -13.19 2.07
N SER A 76 -5.77 -13.53 0.92
CA SER A 76 -4.94 -12.65 0.10
C SER A 76 -5.80 -11.54 -0.54
N PRO A 77 -5.26 -10.34 -0.79
CA PRO A 77 -5.94 -9.31 -1.59
C PRO A 77 -6.40 -9.80 -2.97
N ASP A 78 -5.72 -10.81 -3.53
CA ASP A 78 -5.99 -11.34 -4.87
C ASP A 78 -6.97 -12.54 -4.87
N ASP A 79 -7.29 -13.08 -3.69
CA ASP A 79 -8.23 -14.20 -3.59
C ASP A 79 -9.60 -13.80 -4.13
N THR A 80 -10.12 -14.58 -5.07
CA THR A 80 -11.40 -14.30 -5.69
C THR A 80 -12.54 -14.82 -4.82
N LEU A 81 -13.35 -13.89 -4.31
CA LEU A 81 -14.41 -14.17 -3.34
C LEU A 81 -15.79 -13.82 -3.89
N ASP A 82 -16.81 -14.56 -3.45
CA ASP A 82 -18.21 -14.21 -3.71
C ASP A 82 -18.70 -13.16 -2.70
N PRO A 83 -19.59 -12.24 -3.11
CA PRO A 83 -20.23 -11.32 -2.18
C PRO A 83 -21.01 -12.07 -1.10
N TYR A 84 -21.04 -11.52 0.11
CA TYR A 84 -21.71 -12.12 1.26
C TYR A 84 -22.14 -11.06 2.28
N ASP A 85 -23.17 -11.38 3.06
CA ASP A 85 -23.58 -10.60 4.22
C ASP A 85 -23.37 -11.40 5.51
N LEU A 86 -22.18 -11.23 6.09
CA LEU A 86 -21.80 -11.85 7.36
C LEU A 86 -20.91 -10.87 8.12
N LYS A 87 -21.23 -10.65 9.40
CA LYS A 87 -20.48 -9.76 10.29
C LYS A 87 -19.63 -10.58 11.26
N MET A 88 -18.48 -10.04 11.63
CA MET A 88 -17.66 -10.61 12.71
C MET A 88 -18.29 -10.23 14.06
N THR A 89 -19.11 -11.12 14.60
CA THR A 89 -19.61 -11.06 15.98
C THR A 89 -18.57 -11.61 16.95
N SER A 90 -18.77 -11.41 18.25
CA SER A 90 -17.88 -11.98 19.27
C SER A 90 -17.82 -13.51 19.18
N ALA A 91 -18.97 -14.17 19.07
CA ALA A 91 -19.05 -15.62 18.87
C ALA A 91 -18.30 -16.09 17.62
N ARG A 92 -18.44 -15.36 16.50
CA ARG A 92 -17.70 -15.67 15.28
C ARG A 92 -16.19 -15.51 15.46
N ALA A 93 -15.75 -14.51 16.21
CA ALA A 93 -14.34 -14.38 16.56
C ALA A 93 -13.85 -15.50 17.47
N ASP A 94 -14.67 -15.97 18.42
CA ASP A 94 -14.35 -17.13 19.25
C ASP A 94 -14.19 -18.40 18.42
N GLU A 95 -15.07 -18.62 17.43
CA GLU A 95 -14.93 -19.70 16.46
C GLU A 95 -13.58 -19.60 15.73
N PHE A 96 -13.21 -18.42 15.21
CA PHE A 96 -11.91 -18.25 14.55
C PHE A 96 -10.73 -18.49 15.47
N LEU A 97 -10.80 -18.06 16.74
CA LEU A 97 -9.73 -18.27 17.70
C LEU A 97 -9.55 -19.75 18.06
N ALA A 98 -10.66 -20.51 18.19
CA ALA A 98 -10.61 -21.93 18.48
C ALA A 98 -9.93 -22.76 17.37
N ARG A 99 -9.97 -22.27 16.13
CA ARG A 99 -9.35 -22.88 14.93
C ARG A 99 -8.33 -21.93 14.30
N LEU A 100 -7.63 -21.16 15.14
CA LEU A 100 -6.68 -20.14 14.69
C LEU A 100 -5.56 -20.74 13.85
N HIS A 101 -4.95 -21.84 14.31
CA HIS A 101 -3.89 -22.55 13.58
C HIS A 101 -4.33 -22.95 12.18
N GLN A 102 -5.55 -23.46 12.02
CA GLN A 102 -6.09 -23.83 10.70
C GLN A 102 -6.37 -22.60 9.84
N SER A 103 -6.77 -21.49 10.47
CA SER A 103 -7.14 -20.26 9.76
C SER A 103 -5.90 -19.50 9.25
N VAL A 104 -4.78 -19.52 9.98
CA VAL A 104 -3.56 -18.80 9.56
C VAL A 104 -2.81 -19.51 8.44
N VAL A 105 -2.93 -20.84 8.30
CA VAL A 105 -2.27 -21.59 7.22
C VAL A 105 -3.00 -21.50 5.87
N GLN A 106 -4.22 -20.96 5.84
CA GLN A 106 -5.02 -20.81 4.62
C GLN A 106 -4.56 -19.67 3.71
N VAL A 107 -3.69 -18.79 4.21
CA VAL A 107 -3.15 -17.66 3.45
C VAL A 107 -1.62 -17.71 3.47
N ALA A 108 -1.00 -17.23 2.41
CA ALA A 108 0.43 -16.97 2.41
C ALA A 108 0.70 -15.64 3.12
N TRP A 109 1.33 -15.69 4.30
CA TRP A 109 1.83 -14.48 4.97
C TRP A 109 3.11 -13.98 4.29
N PRO A 110 3.43 -12.68 4.35
CA PRO A 110 4.72 -12.19 3.86
C PRO A 110 5.86 -12.83 4.68
N ARG A 111 6.99 -13.12 4.02
CA ARG A 111 8.17 -13.68 4.71
C ARG A 111 8.77 -12.70 5.72
N LEU A 112 8.82 -11.41 5.35
CA LEU A 112 9.45 -10.34 6.12
C LEU A 112 8.46 -9.19 6.31
N ALA A 113 8.49 -8.55 7.48
CA ALA A 113 7.79 -7.30 7.72
C ALA A 113 8.56 -6.40 8.68
N SER A 114 8.57 -5.09 8.41
CA SER A 114 9.17 -4.09 9.32
C SER A 114 8.24 -3.67 10.46
N ARG A 115 6.93 -3.72 10.23
CA ARG A 115 5.89 -3.42 11.21
C ARG A 115 4.53 -3.88 10.71
N VAL A 116 3.57 -4.03 11.62
CA VAL A 116 2.21 -4.48 11.31
C VAL A 116 1.19 -3.46 11.76
N LEU A 117 0.21 -3.13 10.91
CA LEU A 117 -0.99 -2.39 11.29
C LEU A 117 -2.22 -3.31 11.26
N LEU A 118 -2.98 -3.33 12.35
CA LEU A 118 -4.25 -4.03 12.47
C LEU A 118 -5.42 -3.06 12.31
N GLY A 119 -6.06 -3.10 11.15
CA GLY A 119 -7.16 -2.21 10.78
C GLY A 119 -8.53 -2.86 10.92
N GLY A 120 -9.34 -2.41 11.88
CA GLY A 120 -10.73 -2.86 12.00
C GLY A 120 -11.36 -2.64 13.36
N GLY A 121 -12.62 -3.09 13.48
CA GLY A 121 -13.33 -3.11 14.76
C GLY A 121 -12.63 -4.01 15.80
N GLN A 122 -12.94 -3.80 17.09
CA GLN A 122 -12.29 -4.50 18.20
C GLN A 122 -12.35 -6.04 18.05
N THR A 123 -13.48 -6.58 17.61
CA THR A 123 -13.67 -8.02 17.40
C THR A 123 -12.73 -8.58 16.33
N TYR A 124 -12.50 -7.84 15.24
CA TYR A 124 -11.52 -8.22 14.22
C TYR A 124 -10.10 -8.15 14.77
N ARG A 125 -9.73 -7.02 15.40
CA ARG A 125 -8.38 -6.81 15.93
C ARG A 125 -7.98 -7.86 16.96
N ARG A 126 -8.92 -8.36 17.76
CA ARG A 126 -8.70 -9.50 18.67
C ARG A 126 -8.19 -10.74 17.94
N VAL A 127 -8.84 -11.13 16.84
CA VAL A 127 -8.44 -12.30 16.04
C VAL A 127 -7.13 -12.04 15.29
N MET A 128 -6.98 -10.86 14.68
CA MET A 128 -5.76 -10.48 13.96
C MET A 128 -4.54 -10.47 14.87
N ARG A 129 -4.68 -9.92 16.08
CA ARG A 129 -3.61 -9.89 17.08
C ARG A 129 -3.20 -11.30 17.51
N ALA A 130 -4.15 -12.20 17.69
CA ALA A 130 -3.84 -13.60 17.98
C ALA A 130 -3.12 -14.27 16.81
N ALA A 131 -3.54 -14.01 15.57
CA ALA A 131 -2.87 -14.53 14.38
C ALA A 131 -1.43 -14.02 14.26
N ILE A 132 -1.19 -12.72 14.39
CA ILE A 132 0.16 -12.15 14.33
C ILE A 132 1.05 -12.65 15.47
N LYS A 133 0.50 -12.89 16.67
CA LYS A 133 1.27 -13.54 17.74
C LYS A 133 1.70 -14.96 17.40
N LEU A 134 0.94 -15.66 16.56
CA LEU A 134 1.22 -17.04 16.15
C LEU A 134 2.21 -17.10 14.97
N VAL A 135 2.07 -16.20 13.99
CA VAL A 135 2.88 -16.21 12.76
C VAL A 135 4.07 -15.26 12.82
N GLY A 136 4.00 -14.18 13.59
CA GLY A 136 5.01 -13.12 13.63
C GLY A 136 6.17 -13.42 14.58
N ALA A 137 7.34 -12.89 14.27
CA ALA A 137 8.47 -12.84 15.19
C ALA A 137 8.13 -12.03 16.46
N GLU A 138 8.71 -12.42 17.60
CA GLU A 138 8.43 -11.80 18.91
C GLU A 138 8.66 -10.28 18.93
N ARG A 139 9.65 -9.80 18.17
CA ARG A 139 10.03 -8.37 18.10
C ARG A 139 9.25 -7.57 17.06
N LEU A 140 8.36 -8.19 16.29
CA LEU A 140 7.63 -7.52 15.22
C LEU A 140 6.69 -6.44 15.80
N PRO A 141 6.88 -5.14 15.49
CA PRO A 141 6.03 -4.09 16.02
C PRO A 141 4.59 -4.20 15.51
N ILE A 142 3.61 -4.13 16.41
CA ILE A 142 2.17 -4.24 16.09
C ILE A 142 1.43 -2.98 16.54
N GLU A 143 0.89 -2.24 15.60
CA GLU A 143 0.03 -1.08 15.81
C GLU A 143 -1.45 -1.46 15.61
N ASP A 144 -2.31 -1.03 16.53
CA ASP A 144 -3.76 -1.16 16.41
C ASP A 144 -4.38 0.16 16.02
N VAL A 145 -5.34 0.15 15.08
CA VAL A 145 -6.20 1.33 14.91
C VAL A 145 -7.17 1.49 16.09
N GLY A 146 -7.35 2.73 16.56
CA GLY A 146 -8.27 3.07 17.66
C GLY A 146 -9.31 4.13 17.31
N GLY A 147 -10.34 4.26 18.16
CA GLY A 147 -11.38 5.28 18.04
C GLY A 147 -12.39 5.03 16.91
N GLY A 148 -13.16 6.07 16.58
CA GLY A 148 -14.17 6.03 15.52
C GLY A 148 -13.57 5.91 14.11
N ILE A 149 -14.43 5.63 13.12
CA ILE A 149 -13.98 5.35 11.75
C ILE A 149 -13.12 6.46 11.13
N ARG A 150 -13.37 7.73 11.48
CA ARG A 150 -12.54 8.88 11.06
C ARG A 150 -11.10 8.75 11.58
N ASN A 151 -10.95 8.44 12.87
CA ASN A 151 -9.63 8.30 13.51
C ASN A 151 -8.88 7.10 12.93
N GLN A 152 -9.57 5.98 12.72
CA GLN A 152 -8.95 4.78 12.14
C GLN A 152 -8.45 5.04 10.71
N ARG A 153 -9.20 5.79 9.89
CA ARG A 153 -8.76 6.21 8.55
C ARG A 153 -7.52 7.09 8.61
N SER A 154 -7.49 8.08 9.51
CA SER A 154 -6.31 8.94 9.70
C SER A 154 -5.08 8.14 10.15
N GLN A 155 -5.25 7.17 11.05
CA GLN A 155 -4.17 6.27 11.48
C GLN A 155 -3.65 5.40 10.34
N LEU A 156 -4.54 4.81 9.54
CA LEU A 156 -4.15 4.05 8.34
C LEU A 156 -3.41 4.94 7.34
N ALA A 157 -3.93 6.14 7.05
CA ALA A 157 -3.26 7.09 6.16
C ALA A 157 -1.86 7.45 6.66
N ARG A 158 -1.71 7.74 7.96
CA ARG A 158 -0.41 8.03 8.60
C ARG A 158 0.55 6.84 8.52
N PHE A 159 0.07 5.63 8.77
CA PHE A 159 0.88 4.42 8.68
C PHE A 159 1.40 4.18 7.25
N LEU A 160 0.52 4.39 6.25
CA LEU A 160 0.86 4.28 4.84
C LEU A 160 1.83 5.39 4.40
N ALA A 161 1.58 6.64 4.81
CA ALA A 161 2.48 7.76 4.54
C ALA A 161 3.86 7.56 5.19
N GLY A 162 3.93 6.90 6.35
CA GLY A 162 5.20 6.54 6.98
C GLY A 162 6.00 5.49 6.22
N MET A 163 5.49 4.92 5.12
CA MET A 163 6.25 4.12 4.15
C MET A 163 6.59 4.88 2.88
N ALA A 164 5.91 6.01 2.62
CA ALA A 164 6.22 6.81 1.46
C ALA A 164 7.67 7.27 1.56
N PRO A 165 8.39 7.34 0.43
CA PRO A 165 9.71 7.92 0.43
C PRO A 165 9.68 9.30 1.07
N GLN A 166 10.68 9.61 1.89
CA GLN A 166 10.82 10.93 2.47
C GLN A 166 11.69 11.80 1.58
N PHE A 167 11.45 13.10 1.64
CA PHE A 167 12.40 14.07 1.14
C PHE A 167 13.65 14.03 2.02
N VAL A 168 14.81 13.88 1.39
CA VAL A 168 16.10 13.77 2.07
C VAL A 168 17.00 14.92 1.61
N GLU A 169 17.67 15.53 2.59
CA GLU A 169 18.66 16.58 2.42
C GLU A 169 18.09 17.82 1.73
N GLN A 170 17.67 18.81 2.51
CA GLN A 170 17.27 20.10 1.96
C GLN A 170 18.51 20.82 1.39
N ILE A 171 18.50 21.09 0.09
CA ILE A 171 19.60 21.72 -0.64
C ILE A 171 19.33 23.19 -1.00
N GLY A 172 18.11 23.68 -0.74
CA GLY A 172 17.75 25.07 -0.99
C GLY A 172 16.27 25.35 -0.77
N SER A 173 15.81 26.46 -1.35
CA SER A 173 14.40 26.84 -1.39
C SER A 173 14.09 27.58 -2.69
N HIS A 174 12.89 27.40 -3.23
CA HIS A 174 12.36 28.23 -4.31
C HIS A 174 12.17 29.68 -3.85
N PRO A 175 12.04 30.65 -4.79
CA PRO A 175 11.81 32.06 -4.44
C PRO A 175 10.56 32.31 -3.59
N ASN A 176 9.58 31.41 -3.62
CA ASN A 176 8.36 31.47 -2.81
C ASN A 176 8.53 30.86 -1.40
N GLY A 177 9.74 30.42 -1.04
CA GLY A 177 10.07 29.82 0.26
C GLY A 177 9.87 28.31 0.33
N ASN A 178 9.35 27.63 -0.71
CA ASN A 178 9.21 26.18 -0.68
C ASN A 178 10.57 25.48 -0.64
N PRO A 179 10.82 24.55 0.30
CA PRO A 179 12.10 23.85 0.40
C PRO A 179 12.33 22.92 -0.78
N VAL A 180 13.58 22.89 -1.26
CA VAL A 180 14.07 22.00 -2.32
C VAL A 180 15.00 20.96 -1.71
N PHE A 181 14.85 19.71 -2.11
CA PHE A 181 15.56 18.55 -1.56
C PHE A 181 16.40 17.85 -2.61
N ARG A 182 17.50 17.20 -2.18
CA ARG A 182 18.35 16.42 -3.07
C ARG A 182 17.65 15.18 -3.59
N ARG A 183 16.89 14.49 -2.73
CA ARG A 183 16.35 13.16 -3.05
C ARG A 183 14.94 12.96 -2.53
N TYR A 184 14.14 12.22 -3.30
CA TYR A 184 12.84 11.68 -2.89
C TYR A 184 12.70 10.26 -3.47
N GLY A 185 12.77 9.26 -2.59
CA GLY A 185 12.76 7.86 -3.03
C GLY A 185 13.92 7.52 -3.96
N PRO A 186 13.66 6.93 -5.14
CA PRO A 186 14.72 6.60 -6.10
C PRO A 186 15.15 7.80 -6.94
N PHE A 187 14.46 8.95 -6.84
CA PHE A 187 14.72 10.12 -7.66
C PHE A 187 15.66 11.08 -6.95
N GLU A 188 16.67 11.54 -7.67
CA GLU A 188 17.69 12.49 -7.20
C GLU A 188 17.76 13.67 -8.16
N VAL A 189 18.06 14.86 -7.63
CA VAL A 189 18.32 16.04 -8.45
C VAL A 189 19.54 15.77 -9.35
N GLY A 190 19.38 16.02 -10.65
CA GLY A 190 20.35 15.72 -11.70
C GLY A 190 20.14 14.36 -12.39
N ALA A 191 19.26 13.50 -11.87
CA ALA A 191 19.01 12.19 -12.47
C ALA A 191 18.20 12.28 -13.78
N GLU A 192 18.52 11.37 -14.71
CA GLU A 192 17.68 11.07 -15.87
C GLU A 192 16.49 10.21 -15.44
N VAL A 193 15.31 10.58 -15.92
CA VAL A 193 14.03 9.92 -15.61
C VAL A 193 13.17 9.82 -16.86
N GLU A 194 12.23 8.89 -16.82
CA GLU A 194 11.19 8.74 -17.83
C GLU A 194 9.91 9.42 -17.35
N LEU A 195 9.40 10.40 -18.10
CA LEU A 195 8.14 11.06 -17.79
C LEU A 195 6.98 10.43 -18.58
N GLN A 196 5.95 9.99 -17.87
CA GLN A 196 4.69 9.53 -18.43
C GLN A 196 3.50 10.12 -17.66
N TYR A 197 2.69 10.96 -18.31
CA TYR A 197 1.50 11.55 -17.70
C TYR A 197 0.43 10.48 -17.50
N ARG A 198 0.31 9.94 -16.28
CA ARG A 198 -0.60 8.82 -15.99
C ARG A 198 -2.07 9.21 -16.03
N ALA A 199 -2.38 10.49 -15.85
CA ALA A 199 -3.73 11.02 -16.01
C ALA A 199 -4.22 10.99 -17.47
N ILE A 200 -3.33 10.80 -18.44
CA ILE A 200 -3.64 10.78 -19.87
C ILE A 200 -3.41 9.36 -20.40
N PRO A 201 -4.47 8.55 -20.60
CA PRO A 201 -4.35 7.22 -21.18
C PRO A 201 -3.66 7.27 -22.55
N GLY A 202 -2.64 6.43 -22.75
CA GLY A 202 -1.87 6.37 -24.01
C GLY A 202 -0.80 7.45 -24.17
N SER A 203 -0.45 8.18 -23.11
CA SER A 203 0.66 9.14 -23.17
C SER A 203 2.00 8.44 -23.43
N THR A 204 2.80 9.05 -24.32
CA THR A 204 4.14 8.60 -24.66
C THR A 204 5.12 8.93 -23.54
N THR A 205 5.95 7.96 -23.19
CA THR A 205 7.09 8.18 -22.29
C THR A 205 8.10 9.11 -22.95
N THR A 206 8.54 10.14 -22.23
CA THR A 206 9.53 11.10 -22.71
C THR A 206 10.70 11.19 -21.74
N PRO A 207 11.97 11.14 -22.19
CA PRO A 207 13.11 11.33 -21.30
C PRO A 207 13.12 12.75 -20.72
N ALA A 208 13.49 12.87 -19.46
CA ALA A 208 13.57 14.13 -18.74
C ALA A 208 14.71 14.12 -17.70
N HIS A 209 15.16 15.30 -17.29
CA HIS A 209 16.14 15.46 -16.20
C HIS A 209 15.51 16.14 -15.00
N VAL A 210 15.75 15.61 -13.80
CA VAL A 210 15.24 16.19 -12.55
C VAL A 210 16.07 17.43 -12.18
N LEU A 211 15.46 18.61 -12.16
CA LEU A 211 16.10 19.87 -11.77
C LEU A 211 15.91 20.17 -10.28
N SER A 212 14.73 19.88 -9.73
CA SER A 212 14.43 20.11 -8.32
C SER A 212 13.34 19.15 -7.81
N LEU A 213 13.38 18.84 -6.51
CA LEU A 213 12.40 17.99 -5.82
C LEU A 213 11.85 18.73 -4.60
N PHE A 214 10.53 18.83 -4.46
CA PHE A 214 9.90 19.62 -3.41
C PHE A 214 8.46 19.15 -3.08
N PRO A 215 7.94 19.47 -1.88
CA PRO A 215 6.53 19.23 -1.55
C PRO A 215 5.64 20.22 -2.32
N GLY A 216 4.91 19.71 -3.33
CA GLY A 216 3.92 20.47 -4.08
C GLY A 216 2.51 20.35 -3.52
N PRO A 217 1.54 21.12 -4.08
CA PRO A 217 0.17 21.21 -3.56
C PRO A 217 -0.60 19.89 -3.64
N MET A 218 -0.25 19.01 -4.59
CA MET A 218 -0.85 17.69 -4.78
C MET A 218 0.04 16.56 -4.29
N GLY A 219 1.12 16.87 -3.57
CA GLY A 219 2.10 15.92 -3.08
C GLY A 219 3.51 16.14 -3.66
N PRO A 220 4.40 15.13 -3.53
CA PRO A 220 5.77 15.21 -4.00
C PRO A 220 5.85 15.58 -5.48
N THR A 221 6.57 16.66 -5.77
CA THR A 221 6.65 17.25 -7.11
C THR A 221 8.10 17.33 -7.53
N ALA A 222 8.35 17.09 -8.81
CA ALA A 222 9.62 17.31 -9.45
C ALA A 222 9.48 18.44 -10.48
N GLU A 223 10.45 19.35 -10.50
CA GLU A 223 10.70 20.16 -11.69
C GLU A 223 11.62 19.38 -12.60
N VAL A 224 11.18 19.16 -13.84
CA VAL A 224 11.94 18.39 -14.83
C VAL A 224 12.17 19.21 -16.09
N GLU A 225 13.33 19.01 -16.71
CA GLU A 225 13.62 19.50 -18.06
C GLU A 225 13.34 18.40 -19.07
N ILE A 226 12.55 18.72 -20.09
CA ILE A 226 12.17 17.79 -21.17
C ILE A 226 12.69 18.37 -22.48
N ALA A 227 13.30 17.54 -23.32
CA ALA A 227 13.63 17.92 -24.69
C ALA A 227 12.34 18.03 -25.52
N CYS A 228 11.99 19.25 -25.94
CA CYS A 228 10.86 19.50 -26.82
C CYS A 228 11.36 19.96 -28.20
N ASP A 229 10.86 19.37 -29.27
CA ASP A 229 11.03 19.94 -30.61
C ASP A 229 10.06 21.11 -30.78
N VAL A 230 10.61 22.32 -30.84
CA VAL A 230 9.84 23.54 -31.13
C VAL A 230 10.37 24.11 -32.44
N LYS A 231 9.62 23.86 -33.53
CA LYS A 231 9.91 24.35 -34.89
C LYS A 231 11.27 23.87 -35.44
N GLY A 232 11.61 22.59 -35.26
CA GLY A 232 12.85 21.99 -35.77
C GLY A 232 14.09 22.35 -34.97
N ARG A 233 13.92 22.88 -33.75
CA ARG A 233 15.00 23.14 -32.79
C ARG A 233 14.65 22.46 -31.48
N MET A 234 15.55 21.60 -31.00
CA MET A 234 15.46 21.05 -29.64
C MET A 234 15.63 22.19 -28.63
N ARG A 235 14.62 22.38 -27.79
CA ARG A 235 14.63 23.31 -26.66
C ARG A 235 14.24 22.57 -25.39
N GLY A 236 15.00 22.77 -24.32
CA GLY A 236 14.61 22.35 -22.98
C GLY A 236 13.37 23.14 -22.54
N SER A 237 12.31 22.42 -22.17
CA SER A 237 11.14 22.99 -21.50
C SER A 237 11.11 22.47 -20.08
N THR A 238 11.06 23.37 -19.10
CA THR A 238 10.86 23.00 -17.71
C THR A 238 9.37 22.79 -17.41
N ARG A 239 9.05 21.78 -16.59
CA ARG A 239 7.69 21.52 -16.12
C ARG A 239 7.71 20.99 -14.70
N TRP A 240 6.68 21.36 -13.93
CA TRP A 240 6.40 20.73 -12.65
C TRP A 240 5.49 19.54 -12.89
N VAL A 241 5.92 18.37 -12.44
CA VAL A 241 5.22 17.10 -12.62
C VAL A 241 5.13 16.37 -11.28
N SER A 242 4.08 15.57 -11.12
CA SER A 242 4.00 14.69 -9.95
C SER A 242 5.13 13.67 -10.04
N VAL A 243 5.80 13.38 -8.92
CA VAL A 243 6.79 12.29 -8.87
C VAL A 243 6.16 10.94 -9.24
N THR A 244 4.85 10.79 -9.12
CA THR A 244 4.13 9.58 -9.57
C THR A 244 4.12 9.39 -11.09
N ASP A 245 4.37 10.46 -11.87
CA ASP A 245 4.45 10.42 -13.33
C ASP A 245 5.89 10.10 -13.81
N LEU A 246 6.84 9.93 -12.88
CA LEU A 246 8.23 9.59 -13.18
C LEU A 246 8.46 8.07 -13.08
N GLY A 247 9.25 7.56 -14.01
CA GLY A 247 9.86 6.23 -14.01
C GLY A 247 11.38 6.35 -14.01
N LEU A 248 12.05 5.28 -13.57
CA LEU A 248 13.49 5.13 -13.79
C LEU A 248 13.71 4.67 -15.25
N PRO A 249 14.77 5.15 -15.92
CA PRO A 249 15.13 4.66 -17.24
C PRO A 249 15.36 3.14 -17.21
N SER A 250 14.87 2.45 -18.24
CA SER A 250 14.96 0.99 -18.40
C SER A 250 16.38 0.49 -18.67
#